data_AF-A0A3L8A4B1-F1
#
_entry.id   AF-A0A3L8A4B1-F1
#
_cell.length_a   1.000
_cell.length_b   1.000
_cell.length_c   1.000
_cell.angle_alpha   90.00
_cell.angle_beta   90.00
_cell.angle_gamma   90.00
#
_symmetry.space_group_name_H-M   'P 1'
#
loop_
_entity.id
_entity.type
_entity.pdbx_description
1 polymer ?
#
loop_
_entity_poly.entity_id
_entity_poly.type
_entity_poly.pdbx_seq_one_letter_code
_entity_poly.pdbx_strand_id
1 'polypeptide(L)'
;MKISPILAGYCLILQSDKDMKLTDKRFWKFELMTLLCGFLLLCQVVIVLICNGAEFESCNGAVLILLLPILCFYFAISGIPTWLLYKGNSWLRLAGYLYMFSAVLLIVPLLIFLYDWNPVTANMRPENIPVNEGKYITDNELVSLICTGWAVLLIIPVLITSHFTKRWIVNKENTQVI
;
A
#
# COMPACT_ATOMS: atom_id res chain seq x y z
N MET A 1 -9.75 -0.22 -39.10
CA MET A 1 -9.90 -0.40 -37.64
C MET A 1 -8.81 0.42 -36.97
N LYS A 2 -9.11 1.64 -36.49
CA LYS A 2 -8.14 2.53 -35.85
C LYS A 2 -7.84 2.00 -34.44
N ILE A 3 -6.68 1.39 -34.27
CA ILE A 3 -6.13 1.09 -32.93
C ILE A 3 -5.92 2.43 -32.24
N SER A 4 -6.51 2.60 -31.06
CA SER A 4 -6.47 3.88 -30.34
C SER A 4 -5.00 4.27 -30.03
N PRO A 5 -4.67 5.57 -30.03
CA PRO A 5 -3.31 6.03 -29.71
C PRO A 5 -2.85 5.63 -28.30
N ILE A 6 -3.81 5.27 -27.44
CA ILE A 6 -3.58 4.79 -26.07
C ILE A 6 -2.98 3.38 -26.09
N LEU A 7 -3.53 2.47 -26.92
CA LEU A 7 -3.03 1.09 -27.01
C LEU A 7 -1.63 1.02 -27.64
N ALA A 8 -1.33 1.91 -28.59
CA ALA A 8 0.01 2.05 -29.16
C ALA A 8 1.05 2.55 -28.13
N GLY A 9 0.63 3.44 -27.21
CA GLY A 9 1.45 3.89 -26.08
C GLY A 9 1.78 2.76 -25.10
N TYR A 10 0.80 1.96 -24.70
CA TYR A 10 1.03 0.80 -23.82
C TYR A 10 1.92 -0.26 -24.49
N CYS A 11 1.74 -0.51 -25.78
CA CYS A 11 2.55 -1.48 -26.50
C CYS A 11 4.00 -1.00 -26.68
N LEU A 12 4.25 0.31 -26.84
CA LEU A 12 5.61 0.88 -26.86
C LEU A 12 6.28 0.87 -25.49
N ILE A 13 5.53 1.06 -24.40
CA ILE A 13 6.04 0.89 -23.02
C ILE A 13 6.45 -0.57 -22.79
N LEU A 14 5.62 -1.53 -23.19
CA LEU A 14 5.92 -2.97 -23.09
C LEU A 14 7.05 -3.43 -24.02
N GLN A 15 7.24 -2.77 -25.16
CA GLN A 15 8.31 -3.12 -26.11
C GLN A 15 9.65 -2.50 -25.70
N SER A 16 9.66 -1.31 -25.08
CA SER A 16 10.86 -0.74 -24.46
C SER A 16 11.30 -1.50 -23.21
N ASP A 17 10.39 -2.24 -22.56
CA ASP A 17 10.64 -3.07 -21.38
C ASP A 17 11.42 -4.37 -21.71
N LYS A 18 11.47 -4.77 -22.99
CA LYS A 18 12.28 -5.93 -23.43
C LYS A 18 13.79 -5.65 -23.42
N ASP A 19 14.20 -4.39 -23.31
CA ASP A 19 15.57 -3.97 -23.02
C ASP A 19 15.79 -3.69 -21.53
N MET A 20 14.80 -3.97 -20.67
CA MET A 20 14.94 -3.72 -19.25
C MET A 20 15.75 -4.86 -18.63
N LYS A 21 17.03 -4.55 -18.46
CA LYS A 21 17.98 -5.09 -17.49
C LYS A 21 17.41 -5.04 -16.07
N LEU A 22 16.29 -5.73 -15.82
CA LEU A 22 15.58 -5.86 -14.52
C LEU A 22 16.45 -6.52 -13.44
N THR A 23 17.61 -7.04 -13.82
CA THR A 23 18.65 -7.58 -12.95
C THR A 23 19.68 -6.54 -12.51
N ASP A 24 19.32 -5.26 -12.43
CA ASP A 24 20.22 -4.26 -11.88
C ASP A 24 20.23 -4.32 -10.34
N LYS A 25 21.41 -4.28 -9.73
CA LYS A 25 21.61 -4.38 -8.26
C LYS A 25 20.84 -3.30 -7.48
N ARG A 26 20.38 -2.24 -8.17
CA ARG A 26 19.59 -1.14 -7.63
C ARG A 26 18.12 -1.52 -7.42
N PHE A 27 17.53 -2.29 -8.33
CA PHE A 27 16.13 -2.74 -8.21
C PHE A 27 15.96 -3.63 -6.97
N TRP A 28 16.82 -4.63 -6.79
CA TRP A 28 16.79 -5.51 -5.61
C TRP A 28 16.94 -4.76 -4.28
N LYS A 29 17.73 -3.67 -4.24
CA LYS A 29 17.83 -2.81 -3.05
C LYS A 29 16.54 -2.04 -2.79
N PHE A 30 15.91 -1.55 -3.85
CA PHE A 30 14.62 -0.87 -3.75
C PHE A 30 13.50 -1.83 -3.31
N GLU A 31 13.48 -3.03 -3.88
CA GLU A 31 12.52 -4.08 -3.54
C GLU A 31 12.64 -4.45 -2.05
N LEU A 32 13.87 -4.66 -1.55
CA LEU A 32 14.11 -4.92 -0.14
C LEU A 32 13.60 -3.78 0.76
N MET A 33 13.79 -2.53 0.36
CA MET A 33 13.27 -1.37 1.10
C MET A 33 11.75 -1.29 1.09
N THR A 34 11.12 -1.71 -0.01
CA THR A 34 9.67 -1.76 -0.15
C THR A 34 9.08 -2.89 0.70
N LEU A 35 9.75 -4.05 0.78
CA LEU A 35 9.39 -5.12 1.71
C LEU A 35 9.53 -4.68 3.17
N LEU A 36 10.57 -3.89 3.49
CA LEU A 36 10.73 -3.29 4.82
C LEU A 36 9.57 -2.34 5.16
N CYS A 37 8.94 -1.71 4.17
CA CYS A 37 7.72 -0.92 4.37
C CYS A 37 6.55 -1.80 4.87
N GLY A 38 6.40 -3.01 4.32
CA GLY A 38 5.42 -3.99 4.80
C GLY A 38 5.69 -4.44 6.23
N PHE A 39 6.95 -4.70 6.57
CA PHE A 39 7.35 -5.04 7.93
C PHE A 39 7.08 -3.90 8.92
N LEU A 40 7.42 -2.65 8.58
CA LEU A 40 7.14 -1.49 9.43
C LEU A 40 5.63 -1.29 9.65
N LEU A 41 4.82 -1.48 8.60
CA LEU A 41 3.37 -1.40 8.71
C LEU A 41 2.81 -2.49 9.64
N LEU A 42 3.34 -3.72 9.56
CA LEU A 42 2.99 -4.79 10.51
C LEU A 42 3.32 -4.38 11.95
N CYS A 43 4.53 -3.87 12.20
CA CYS A 43 4.91 -3.39 13.53
C CYS A 43 3.95 -2.31 14.04
N GLN A 44 3.51 -1.40 13.18
CA GLN A 44 2.53 -0.37 13.56
C GLN A 44 1.18 -0.97 13.93
N VAL A 45 0.66 -1.90 13.13
CA VAL A 45 -0.60 -2.60 13.43
C VAL A 45 -0.49 -3.33 14.77
N VAL A 46 0.62 -4.01 15.03
CA VAL A 46 0.88 -4.68 16.32
C VAL A 46 0.86 -3.69 17.48
N ILE A 47 1.55 -2.55 17.36
CA ILE A 47 1.59 -1.52 18.40
C ILE A 47 0.18 -0.99 18.69
N VAL A 48 -0.61 -0.67 17.65
CA VAL A 48 -1.99 -0.20 17.81
C VAL A 48 -2.84 -1.25 18.52
N LEU A 49 -2.66 -2.53 18.19
CA LEU A 49 -3.40 -3.64 18.80
C LEU A 49 -3.06 -3.81 20.29
N ILE A 50 -1.77 -3.73 20.65
CA ILE A 50 -1.30 -3.74 22.05
C ILE A 50 -1.87 -2.55 22.82
N CYS A 51 -1.80 -1.34 22.27
CA CYS A 51 -2.29 -0.13 22.93
C CYS A 51 -3.80 -0.14 23.19
N ASN A 52 -4.57 -0.85 22.36
CA ASN A 52 -6.02 -1.00 22.51
C ASN A 52 -6.43 -2.16 23.45
N GLY A 53 -5.46 -2.81 24.13
CA GLY A 53 -5.75 -3.86 25.11
C GLY A 53 -6.22 -5.17 24.49
N ALA A 54 -5.94 -5.41 23.20
CA ALA A 54 -6.28 -6.67 22.57
C ALA A 54 -5.44 -7.81 23.17
N GLU A 55 -6.11 -8.83 23.70
CA GLU A 55 -5.44 -10.03 24.16
C GLU A 55 -4.96 -10.84 22.95
N PHE A 56 -3.65 -11.12 22.91
CA PHE A 56 -3.06 -11.98 21.89
C PHE A 56 -3.32 -13.44 22.26
N GLU A 57 -4.55 -13.91 22.08
CA GLU A 57 -4.82 -15.36 22.11
C GLU A 57 -4.01 -16.05 20.99
N SER A 58 -3.71 -17.33 21.18
CA SER A 58 -2.87 -18.14 20.27
C SER A 58 -3.37 -18.16 18.82
N CYS A 59 -4.67 -17.97 18.58
CA CYS A 59 -5.29 -17.82 17.26
C CYS A 59 -4.91 -16.47 16.59
N ASN A 60 -4.76 -15.40 17.38
CA ASN A 60 -4.40 -14.06 16.90
C ASN A 60 -2.93 -14.00 16.42
N GLY A 61 -2.05 -14.82 17.01
CA GLY A 61 -0.67 -14.98 16.54
C GLY A 61 -0.56 -15.57 15.12
N ALA A 62 -1.43 -16.52 14.78
CA ALA A 62 -1.47 -17.11 13.43
C ALA A 62 -1.93 -16.10 12.37
N VAL A 63 -2.91 -15.26 12.70
CA VAL A 63 -3.35 -14.14 11.85
C VAL A 63 -2.19 -13.16 11.61
N LEU A 64 -1.41 -12.86 12.65
CA LEU A 64 -0.24 -11.98 12.53
C LEU A 64 0.87 -12.56 11.62
N ILE A 65 1.12 -13.87 11.74
CA ILE A 65 2.07 -14.60 10.89
C ILE A 65 1.62 -14.59 9.43
N LEU A 66 0.31 -14.70 9.17
CA LEU A 66 -0.25 -14.67 7.82
C LEU A 66 -0.29 -13.24 7.24
N LEU A 67 -0.43 -12.22 8.08
CA LEU A 67 -0.41 -10.82 7.65
C LEU A 67 0.94 -10.41 7.08
N LEU A 68 2.06 -10.89 7.64
CA LEU A 68 3.39 -10.54 7.15
C LEU A 68 3.61 -10.85 5.65
N PRO A 69 3.42 -12.08 5.15
CA PRO A 69 3.58 -12.37 3.73
C PRO A 69 2.56 -11.61 2.87
N ILE A 70 1.32 -11.42 3.33
CA ILE A 70 0.30 -10.65 2.61
C ILE A 70 0.76 -9.19 2.41
N LEU A 71 1.22 -8.54 3.48
CA LEU A 71 1.73 -7.17 3.41
C LEU A 71 2.97 -7.06 2.53
N CYS A 72 3.88 -8.03 2.60
CA CYS A 72 5.05 -8.10 1.72
C CYS A 72 4.63 -8.19 0.24
N PHE A 73 3.70 -9.08 -0.12
CA PHE A 73 3.19 -9.17 -1.48
C PHE A 73 2.49 -7.90 -1.94
N TYR A 74 1.66 -7.31 -1.08
CA TYR A 74 0.99 -6.05 -1.33
C TYR A 74 2.00 -4.94 -1.67
N PHE A 75 3.06 -4.81 -0.87
CA PHE A 75 4.10 -3.80 -1.12
C PHE A 75 4.94 -4.11 -2.35
N ALA A 76 5.27 -5.37 -2.61
CA ALA A 76 5.96 -5.78 -3.84
C ALA A 76 5.17 -5.38 -5.10
N ILE A 77 3.86 -5.64 -5.12
CA ILE A 77 2.99 -5.26 -6.25
C ILE A 77 2.95 -3.73 -6.41
N SER A 78 2.83 -2.97 -5.32
CA SER A 78 2.85 -1.50 -5.39
C SER A 78 4.23 -0.90 -5.70
N GLY A 79 5.30 -1.64 -5.41
CA GLY A 79 6.69 -1.25 -5.64
C GLY A 79 7.05 -1.23 -7.12
N ILE A 80 6.54 -2.18 -7.91
CA ILE A 80 6.80 -2.28 -9.35
C ILE A 80 6.43 -0.98 -10.13
N PRO A 81 5.18 -0.48 -10.08
CA PRO A 81 4.83 0.76 -10.78
C PRO A 81 5.51 1.98 -10.17
N THR A 82 5.79 1.95 -8.86
CA THR A 82 6.55 3.01 -8.16
C THR A 82 7.96 3.14 -8.72
N TRP A 83 8.67 2.02 -8.90
CA TRP A 83 10.01 1.98 -9.47
C TRP A 83 10.02 2.47 -10.91
N LEU A 84 9.07 2.00 -11.72
CA LEU A 84 8.94 2.39 -13.13
C LEU A 84 8.77 3.91 -13.31
N LEU A 85 8.05 4.56 -12.39
CA LEU A 85 7.82 6.00 -12.44
C LEU A 85 8.89 6.82 -11.69
N TYR A 86 9.65 6.19 -10.81
CA TYR A 86 10.66 6.87 -10.00
C TYR A 86 11.97 7.09 -10.76
N LYS A 87 12.17 8.30 -11.25
CA LYS A 87 13.41 8.73 -11.94
C LYS A 87 14.55 9.18 -11.02
N GLY A 88 14.60 8.75 -9.76
CA GLY A 88 15.76 9.04 -8.87
C GLY A 88 15.89 10.45 -8.29
N ASN A 89 15.01 11.39 -8.64
CA ASN A 89 15.24 12.83 -8.38
C ASN A 89 14.98 13.28 -6.91
N SER A 90 13.95 12.74 -6.25
CA SER A 90 13.55 13.19 -4.90
C SER A 90 12.92 12.08 -4.08
N TRP A 91 13.31 11.98 -2.80
CA TRP A 91 12.73 11.00 -1.87
C TRP A 91 11.25 11.30 -1.63
N LEU A 92 10.83 12.57 -1.56
CA LEU A 92 9.41 12.90 -1.42
C LEU A 92 8.58 12.44 -2.63
N ARG A 93 9.15 12.44 -3.84
CA ARG A 93 8.47 11.90 -5.03
C ARG A 93 8.34 10.38 -4.96
N LEU A 94 9.39 9.69 -4.48
CA LEU A 94 9.32 8.25 -4.26
C LEU A 94 8.25 7.88 -3.24
N ALA A 95 8.24 8.58 -2.10
CA ALA A 95 7.22 8.43 -1.06
C ALA A 95 5.81 8.67 -1.63
N GLY A 96 5.63 9.75 -2.41
CA GLY A 96 4.35 10.07 -3.03
C GLY A 96 3.86 8.97 -3.98
N TYR A 97 4.73 8.44 -4.86
CA TYR A 97 4.33 7.35 -5.76
C TYR A 97 4.00 6.08 -5.00
N LEU A 98 4.85 5.67 -4.05
CA LEU A 98 4.60 4.46 -3.25
C LEU A 98 3.27 4.58 -2.49
N TYR A 99 3.04 5.72 -1.84
CA TYR A 99 1.79 6.00 -1.14
C TYR A 99 0.58 5.89 -2.06
N MET A 100 0.63 6.53 -3.24
CA MET A 100 -0.47 6.53 -4.20
C MET A 100 -0.80 5.13 -4.69
N PHE A 101 0.22 4.35 -5.12
CA PHE A 101 -0.01 2.99 -5.62
C PHE A 101 -0.50 2.05 -4.53
N SER A 102 0.09 2.13 -3.32
CA SER A 102 -0.39 1.37 -2.18
C SER A 102 -1.85 1.74 -1.85
N ALA A 103 -2.17 3.02 -1.66
CA ALA A 103 -3.53 3.45 -1.33
C ALA A 103 -4.56 3.02 -2.38
N VAL A 104 -4.27 3.24 -3.66
CA VAL A 104 -5.16 2.84 -4.76
C VAL A 104 -5.38 1.32 -4.80
N LEU A 105 -4.33 0.53 -4.56
CA LEU A 105 -4.39 -0.93 -4.60
C LEU A 105 -5.37 -1.50 -3.57
N LEU A 106 -5.58 -0.84 -2.43
CA LEU A 106 -6.55 -1.26 -1.42
C LEU A 106 -7.91 -0.54 -1.55
N ILE A 107 -7.90 0.77 -1.78
CA ILE A 107 -9.15 1.58 -1.78
C ILE A 107 -10.04 1.20 -2.97
N VAL A 108 -9.48 1.02 -4.17
CA VAL A 108 -10.28 0.74 -5.37
C VAL A 108 -11.06 -0.58 -5.24
N PRO A 109 -10.44 -1.72 -4.87
CA PRO A 109 -11.19 -2.95 -4.63
C PRO A 109 -12.28 -2.81 -3.56
N LEU A 110 -12.00 -2.13 -2.44
CA LEU A 110 -13.00 -1.92 -1.39
C LEU A 110 -14.21 -1.14 -1.91
N LEU A 111 -13.97 -0.08 -2.68
CA LEU A 111 -15.03 0.72 -3.28
C LEU A 111 -15.83 -0.02 -4.35
N ILE A 112 -15.22 -0.98 -5.06
CA ILE A 112 -15.91 -1.78 -6.08
C ILE A 112 -16.77 -2.88 -5.45
N PHE A 113 -16.24 -3.58 -4.45
CA PHE A 113 -16.85 -4.81 -3.93
C PHE A 113 -17.70 -4.62 -2.69
N LEU A 114 -17.33 -3.68 -1.80
CA LEU A 114 -17.94 -3.58 -0.46
C LEU A 114 -18.71 -2.27 -0.24
N TYR A 115 -18.47 -1.25 -1.07
CA TYR A 115 -19.16 0.03 -0.92
C TYR A 115 -20.50 0.01 -1.66
N ASP A 116 -21.58 0.27 -0.93
CA ASP A 116 -22.90 0.44 -1.53
C ASP A 116 -23.04 1.83 -2.15
N TRP A 117 -23.06 1.86 -3.48
CA TRP A 117 -23.24 3.09 -4.25
C TRP A 117 -24.70 3.54 -4.35
N ASN A 118 -25.67 2.72 -3.91
CA ASN A 118 -27.07 3.08 -3.92
C ASN A 118 -27.42 3.91 -2.67
N PRO A 119 -27.74 5.22 -2.80
CA PRO A 119 -27.98 6.09 -1.66
C PRO A 119 -29.21 5.70 -0.83
N VAL A 120 -30.13 4.92 -1.41
CA VAL A 120 -31.35 4.45 -0.74
C VAL A 120 -31.02 3.35 0.27
N THR A 121 -30.11 2.43 -0.07
CA THR A 121 -29.74 1.28 0.77
C THR A 121 -28.51 1.55 1.63
N ALA A 122 -27.61 2.42 1.16
CA ALA A 122 -26.32 2.71 1.81
C ALA A 122 -26.41 3.17 3.28
N ASN A 123 -27.52 3.79 3.69
CA ASN A 123 -27.71 4.32 5.03
C ASN A 123 -28.88 3.67 5.78
N MET A 124 -29.43 2.57 5.28
CA MET A 124 -30.49 1.86 5.99
C MET A 124 -29.95 1.35 7.32
N ARG A 125 -30.63 1.73 8.41
CA ARG A 125 -30.32 1.25 9.75
C ARG A 125 -31.48 0.38 10.23
N PRO A 126 -31.21 -0.71 10.96
CA PRO A 126 -32.27 -1.50 11.55
C PRO A 126 -33.09 -0.63 12.51
N GLU A 127 -34.41 -0.72 12.42
CA GLU A 127 -35.33 0.12 13.21
C GLU A 127 -35.36 -0.26 14.71
N ASN A 128 -34.91 -1.46 15.07
CA ASN A 128 -34.98 -2.01 16.42
C ASN A 128 -33.59 -2.38 16.97
N ILE A 129 -32.71 -1.39 17.16
CA ILE A 129 -31.45 -1.59 17.88
C ILE A 129 -31.76 -1.55 19.39
N PRO A 130 -31.52 -2.62 20.16
CA PRO A 130 -31.73 -2.60 21.60
C PRO A 130 -30.82 -1.55 22.25
N VAL A 131 -31.35 -0.81 23.23
CA VAL A 131 -30.67 0.32 23.90
C VAL A 131 -29.32 -0.08 24.56
N ASN A 132 -29.10 -1.38 24.75
CA ASN A 132 -27.90 -1.94 25.36
C ASN A 132 -26.84 -2.42 24.35
N GLU A 133 -27.12 -2.36 23.03
CA GLU A 133 -26.12 -2.66 22.00
C GLU A 133 -25.39 -1.38 21.56
N GLY A 134 -24.11 -1.52 21.25
CA GLY A 134 -23.26 -0.43 20.77
C GLY A 134 -23.81 0.21 19.49
N LYS A 135 -23.30 1.41 19.18
CA LYS A 135 -23.68 2.16 17.98
C LYS A 135 -23.49 1.30 16.72
N TYR A 136 -24.58 1.02 16.00
CA TYR A 136 -24.54 0.30 14.73
C TYR A 136 -23.69 1.05 13.69
N ILE A 137 -22.76 0.33 13.05
CA ILE A 137 -21.89 0.84 11.98
C ILE A 137 -22.38 0.23 10.67
N THR A 138 -22.71 1.07 9.69
CA THR A 138 -23.11 0.64 8.34
C THR A 138 -21.90 0.13 7.54
N ASP A 139 -22.13 -0.70 6.52
CA ASP A 139 -21.06 -1.21 5.64
C ASP A 139 -20.26 -0.06 5.01
N ASN A 140 -20.93 0.99 4.56
CA ASN A 140 -20.26 2.17 3.98
C ASN A 140 -19.42 2.94 5.00
N GLU A 141 -19.89 3.09 6.24
CA GLU A 141 -19.11 3.68 7.34
C GLU A 141 -17.89 2.82 7.66
N LEU A 142 -18.03 1.49 7.66
CA LEU A 142 -16.92 0.56 7.89
C LEU A 142 -15.87 0.65 6.77
N VAL A 143 -16.29 0.60 5.50
CA VAL A 143 -15.38 0.75 4.35
C VAL A 143 -14.65 2.10 4.40
N SER A 144 -15.37 3.17 4.76
CA SER A 144 -14.78 4.51 4.89
C SER A 144 -13.76 4.59 6.04
N LEU A 145 -14.03 3.92 7.17
CA LEU A 145 -13.13 3.84 8.31
C LEU A 145 -11.87 3.06 7.95
N ILE A 146 -11.99 1.92 7.25
CA ILE A 146 -10.86 1.12 6.77
C ILE A 146 -10.00 1.95 5.79
N CYS A 147 -10.62 2.61 4.81
CA CYS A 147 -9.90 3.43 3.83
C CYS A 147 -9.13 4.56 4.51
N THR A 148 -9.78 5.27 5.44
CA THR A 148 -9.16 6.38 6.19
C THR A 148 -8.04 5.89 7.08
N GLY A 149 -8.27 4.82 7.84
CA GLY A 149 -7.26 4.21 8.70
C GLY A 149 -6.04 3.76 7.90
N TRP A 150 -6.25 3.09 6.77
CA TRP A 150 -5.18 2.65 5.89
C TRP A 150 -4.39 3.84 5.30
N ALA A 151 -5.09 4.86 4.82
CA ALA A 151 -4.49 6.06 4.27
C ALA A 151 -3.60 6.80 5.28
N VAL A 152 -3.97 6.80 6.57
CA VAL A 152 -3.16 7.40 7.65
C VAL A 152 -1.98 6.49 8.01
N LEU A 153 -2.23 5.19 8.18
CA LEU A 153 -1.20 4.22 8.57
C LEU A 153 -0.06 4.14 7.56
N LEU A 154 -0.33 4.27 6.26
CA LEU A 154 0.69 4.22 5.22
C LEU A 154 1.70 5.38 5.27
N ILE A 155 1.36 6.52 5.87
CA ILE A 155 2.18 7.75 5.80
C ILE A 155 3.57 7.52 6.39
N ILE A 156 3.63 7.03 7.62
CA ILE A 156 4.88 6.85 8.36
C ILE A 156 5.82 5.82 7.69
N PRO A 157 5.40 4.57 7.39
CA PRO A 157 6.29 3.56 6.83
C PRO A 157 6.76 3.96 5.43
N VAL A 158 5.91 4.60 4.62
CA VAL A 158 6.30 5.09 3.28
C VAL A 158 7.34 6.22 3.38
N LEU A 159 7.18 7.17 4.30
CA LEU A 159 8.16 8.25 4.48
C LEU A 159 9.51 7.71 4.97
N ILE A 160 9.50 6.82 5.97
CA ILE A 160 10.69 6.20 6.54
C ILE A 160 11.44 5.43 5.44
N THR A 161 10.77 4.50 4.77
CA THR A 161 11.41 3.65 3.75
C THR A 161 11.89 4.44 2.55
N SER A 162 11.13 5.45 2.12
CA SER A 162 11.55 6.32 1.03
C SER A 162 12.80 7.15 1.37
N HIS A 163 12.90 7.64 2.61
CA HIS A 163 14.07 8.38 3.07
C HIS A 163 15.32 7.48 3.13
N PHE A 164 15.18 6.27 3.69
CA PHE A 164 16.25 5.28 3.71
C PHE A 164 16.67 4.85 2.30
N THR A 165 15.70 4.64 1.40
CA THR A 165 15.95 4.26 0.01
C THR A 165 16.81 5.29 -0.70
N LYS A 166 16.50 6.60 -0.57
CA LYS A 166 17.35 7.65 -1.18
C LYS A 166 18.76 7.62 -0.60
N ARG A 167 18.91 7.51 0.73
CA ARG A 167 20.24 7.45 1.37
C ARG A 167 21.07 6.27 0.88
N TRP A 168 20.48 5.09 0.70
CA TRP A 168 21.21 3.89 0.28
C TRP A 168 21.45 3.76 -1.22
N ILE A 169 20.56 4.30 -2.05
CA ILE A 169 20.73 4.26 -3.50
C ILE A 169 21.66 5.39 -3.98
N VAL A 170 21.59 6.59 -3.39
CA VAL A 170 22.34 7.77 -3.87
C VAL A 170 23.73 7.92 -3.24
N ASN A 171 23.94 7.63 -1.96
CA ASN A 171 25.26 7.87 -1.35
C ASN A 171 26.38 6.94 -1.88
N LYS A 172 26.07 5.85 -2.58
CA LYS A 172 27.11 4.98 -3.14
C LYS A 172 27.71 5.47 -4.45
N GLU A 173 27.08 6.43 -5.14
CA GLU A 173 27.67 7.03 -6.35
C GLU A 173 28.85 7.95 -6.01
N ASN A 174 28.84 8.61 -4.84
CA ASN A 174 29.91 9.53 -4.44
C ASN A 174 31.09 8.87 -3.70
N THR A 175 31.00 7.59 -3.32
CA THR A 175 32.09 6.88 -2.60
C THR A 175 32.92 5.97 -3.51
N GLN A 176 32.58 5.85 -4.79
CA GLN A 176 33.42 5.14 -5.77
C GLN A 176 34.31 6.09 -6.60
N VAL A 177 34.36 7.36 -6.22
CA VAL A 177 35.22 8.40 -6.80
C VAL A 177 36.08 9.01 -5.68
N ILE A 178 36.79 8.17 -4.91
CA ILE A 178 37.96 8.54 -4.10
C ILE A 178 38.94 7.37 -4.16
#